data_AF-A0A9E6CR04-F1
#
_entry.id   AF-A0A9E6CR04-F1
#
_cell.length_a   1.000
_cell.length_b   1.000
_cell.length_c   1.000
_cell.angle_alpha   90.00
_cell.angle_beta   90.00
_cell.angle_gamma   90.00
#
_symmetry.space_group_name_H-M   'P 1'
#
loop_
_entity.id
_entity.type
_entity.pdbx_description
1 polymer ?
#
loop_
_entity_poly.entity_id
_entity_poly.type
_entity_poly.pdbx_seq_one_letter_code
_entity_poly.pdbx_strand_id
1 'polypeptide(L)'
;MSILVGLASLVISALSVVLVVGVARHFKIVDVPKKDGRRIHKKPIPLMGGIAIFVAITIVTTIVLLRSDALVSGEVSVAHYVGLMVAMFILVVGGGLDDKLNLKPKYQIIFPILAALVVIGGGLGVEKLTNPFGGVFYLEAYTWDLFKLGAHTVAFSWPGDIIVFIWLMGMM
;
A
#
# COMPACT_ATOMS: atom_id res chain seq x y z
N MET A 1 8.39 -6.39 24.55
CA MET A 1 8.33 -6.89 23.16
C MET A 1 8.21 -5.76 22.14
N SER A 2 7.30 -4.80 22.33
CA SER A 2 6.98 -3.76 21.33
C SER A 2 8.12 -2.78 20.99
N ILE A 3 8.94 -2.37 21.98
CA ILE A 3 10.08 -1.45 21.73
C ILE A 3 11.17 -2.12 20.88
N LEU A 4 11.44 -3.41 21.10
CA LEU A 4 12.44 -4.16 20.35
C LEU A 4 12.04 -4.31 18.88
N VAL A 5 10.76 -4.57 18.61
CA VAL A 5 10.20 -4.62 17.24
C VAL A 5 10.28 -3.24 16.58
N GLY A 6 9.99 -2.17 17.32
CA GLY A 6 10.15 -0.80 16.85
C GLY A 6 11.60 -0.48 16.44
N LEU A 7 12.57 -0.79 17.29
CA LEU A 7 13.99 -0.60 16.98
C LEU A 7 14.44 -1.46 15.79
N ALA A 8 14.00 -2.72 15.73
CA ALA A 8 14.29 -3.59 14.60
C ALA A 8 13.71 -3.05 13.29
N SER A 9 12.47 -2.54 13.31
CA SER A 9 11.83 -1.95 12.13
C SER A 9 12.58 -0.70 11.63
N LEU A 10 13.09 0.13 12.53
CA LEU A 10 13.89 1.31 12.20
C LEU A 10 15.22 0.92 11.55
N VAL A 11 15.90 -0.08 12.08
CA VAL A 11 17.15 -0.61 11.51
C VAL A 11 16.91 -1.24 10.14
N ILE A 12 15.88 -2.08 10.01
CA ILE A 12 15.54 -2.74 8.73
C ILE A 12 15.14 -1.69 7.68
N SER A 13 14.38 -0.67 8.06
CA SER A 13 14.03 0.44 7.16
C SER A 13 15.27 1.19 6.70
N ALA A 14 16.17 1.55 7.61
CA ALA A 14 17.41 2.25 7.27
C ALA A 14 18.29 1.43 6.32
N LEU A 15 18.44 0.13 6.58
CA LEU A 15 19.20 -0.77 5.71
C LEU A 15 18.54 -0.95 4.33
N SER A 16 17.21 -1.06 4.29
CA SER A 16 16.45 -1.20 3.04
C SER A 16 16.64 0.03 2.15
N VAL A 17 16.67 1.23 2.72
CA VAL A 17 16.97 2.46 1.97
C VAL A 17 18.37 2.42 1.36
N VAL A 18 19.39 2.01 2.12
CA VAL A 18 20.77 1.91 1.61
C VAL A 18 20.85 0.90 0.45
N LEU A 19 20.22 -0.26 0.58
CA LEU A 19 20.18 -1.28 -0.47
C LEU A 19 19.47 -0.78 -1.73
N VAL A 20 18.28 -0.19 -1.59
CA VAL A 20 17.51 0.28 -2.75
C VAL A 20 18.18 1.46 -3.43
N VAL A 21 18.84 2.36 -2.69
CA VAL A 21 19.67 3.42 -3.29
C VAL A 21 20.83 2.83 -4.10
N GLY A 22 21.46 1.77 -3.62
CA GLY A 22 22.50 1.05 -4.35
C GLY A 22 21.98 0.44 -5.65
N VAL A 23 20.82 -0.24 -5.59
CA VAL A 23 20.16 -0.85 -6.76
C VAL A 23 19.72 0.21 -7.77
N ALA A 24 19.08 1.30 -7.34
CA ALA A 24 18.62 2.38 -8.22
C ALA A 24 19.80 3.03 -8.97
N ARG A 25 20.94 3.23 -8.29
CA ARG A 25 22.18 3.72 -8.93
C ARG A 25 22.75 2.71 -9.92
N HIS A 26 22.75 1.41 -9.60
CA HIS A 26 23.25 0.35 -10.47
C HIS A 26 22.44 0.24 -11.77
N PHE A 27 21.11 0.30 -11.69
CA PHE A 27 20.22 0.26 -12.85
C PHE A 27 20.05 1.62 -13.56
N LYS A 28 20.80 2.66 -13.17
CA LYS A 28 20.72 4.04 -13.69
C LYS A 28 19.31 4.65 -13.62
N ILE A 29 18.53 4.23 -12.63
CA ILE A 29 17.19 4.77 -12.34
C ILE A 29 17.38 6.01 -11.46
N VAL A 30 17.96 7.04 -12.06
CA VAL A 30 18.35 8.27 -11.39
C VAL A 30 17.79 9.47 -12.14
N ASP A 31 17.24 10.41 -11.41
CA ASP A 31 16.81 11.69 -11.94
C ASP A 31 18.04 12.54 -12.23
N VAL A 32 18.46 12.55 -13.49
CA VAL A 32 19.58 13.37 -13.94
C VAL A 32 19.10 14.81 -14.07
N PRO A 33 19.80 15.80 -13.48
CA PRO A 33 19.41 17.19 -13.64
C PRO A 33 19.49 17.59 -15.12
N LYS A 34 18.33 17.86 -15.72
CA LYS A 34 18.23 18.48 -17.04
C LYS A 34 18.46 19.99 -16.89
N LYS A 35 19.00 20.63 -17.93
CA LYS A 35 19.17 22.09 -18.04
C LYS A 35 17.84 22.87 -18.16
N ASP A 36 16.70 22.23 -17.89
CA ASP A 36 15.43 22.93 -17.70
C ASP A 36 15.43 23.45 -16.26
N GLY A 37 15.34 24.77 -16.07
CA GLY A 37 15.46 25.48 -14.79
C GLY A 37 14.44 25.11 -13.69
N ARG A 38 13.73 23.99 -13.82
CA ARG A 38 12.79 23.41 -12.86
C ARG A 38 13.45 22.48 -11.84
N ARG A 39 14.69 22.03 -12.06
CA ARG A 39 15.42 21.10 -11.16
C ARG A 39 16.56 21.81 -10.44
N ILE A 40 16.43 21.95 -9.12
CA ILE A 40 17.39 22.64 -8.23
C ILE A 40 18.59 21.77 -7.85
N HIS A 41 18.55 20.47 -8.15
CA HIS A 41 19.54 19.49 -7.70
C HIS A 41 20.72 19.44 -8.67
N LYS A 42 21.96 19.49 -8.17
CA LYS A 42 23.18 19.46 -9.01
C LYS A 42 23.72 18.05 -9.27
N LYS A 43 23.20 17.02 -8.58
CA LYS A 43 23.65 15.64 -8.66
C LYS A 43 22.47 14.71 -9.02
N PRO A 44 22.69 13.59 -9.73
CA PRO A 44 21.65 12.61 -10.01
C PRO A 44 21.07 12.05 -8.71
N ILE A 45 19.74 12.10 -8.55
CA ILE A 45 19.04 11.58 -7.37
C ILE A 45 18.37 10.26 -7.75
N PRO A 46 18.55 9.16 -7.00
CA PRO A 46 17.85 7.90 -7.31
C PRO A 46 16.33 8.10 -7.30
N LEU A 47 15.69 7.71 -8.39
CA LEU A 47 14.24 7.51 -8.48
C LEU A 47 13.95 6.12 -7.88
N MET A 48 12.71 5.87 -7.42
CA MET A 48 12.28 4.63 -6.72
C MET A 48 12.35 4.60 -5.17
N GLY A 49 12.23 5.76 -4.51
CA GLY A 49 12.06 5.78 -3.04
C GLY A 49 10.87 4.93 -2.55
N GLY A 50 9.78 4.86 -3.32
CA GLY A 50 8.62 4.03 -3.02
C GLY A 50 8.92 2.53 -2.97
N ILE A 51 9.84 2.03 -3.81
CA ILE A 51 10.27 0.62 -3.78
C ILE A 51 11.01 0.32 -2.46
N ALA A 52 11.84 1.26 -1.97
CA ALA A 52 12.54 1.09 -0.70
C ALA A 52 11.57 0.93 0.48
N ILE A 53 10.55 1.78 0.52
CA ILE A 53 9.52 1.75 1.56
C ILE A 53 8.73 0.44 1.46
N PHE A 54 8.30 0.05 0.26
CA PHE A 54 7.56 -1.19 0.05
C PHE A 54 8.35 -2.43 0.49
N VAL A 55 9.62 -2.54 0.12
CA VAL A 55 10.48 -3.65 0.53
C VAL A 55 10.64 -3.69 2.05
N ALA A 56 10.90 -2.54 2.68
CA ALA A 56 11.04 -2.46 4.13
C ALA A 56 9.76 -2.91 4.85
N ILE A 57 8.60 -2.38 4.45
CA ILE A 57 7.29 -2.74 5.02
C ILE A 57 7.04 -4.23 4.82
N THR A 58 7.22 -4.74 3.60
CA THR A 58 6.98 -6.16 3.28
C THR A 58 7.82 -7.08 4.15
N ILE A 59 9.13 -6.81 4.28
CA ILE A 59 10.04 -7.64 5.08
C ILE A 59 9.65 -7.58 6.56
N VAL A 60 9.47 -6.39 7.13
CA VAL A 60 9.16 -6.23 8.56
C VAL A 60 7.83 -6.87 8.89
N THR A 61 6.76 -6.58 8.15
CA THR A 61 5.44 -7.16 8.38
C THR A 61 5.47 -8.68 8.24
N THR A 62 6.17 -9.23 7.23
CA THR A 62 6.30 -10.69 7.05
C THR A 62 7.03 -11.33 8.24
N ILE A 63 8.14 -10.76 8.70
CA ILE A 63 8.86 -11.29 9.87
C ILE A 63 7.97 -11.30 11.11
N VAL A 64 7.24 -10.21 11.36
CA VAL A 64 6.38 -10.10 12.54
C VAL A 64 5.23 -11.10 12.45
N LEU A 65 4.57 -11.25 11.29
CA LEU A 65 3.50 -12.23 11.06
C LEU A 65 3.97 -13.68 11.26
N LEU A 66 5.22 -14.01 10.88
CA LEU A 66 5.77 -15.37 11.05
C LEU A 66 6.24 -15.68 12.48
N ARG A 67 6.55 -14.65 13.27
CA ARG A 67 7.16 -14.80 14.61
C ARG A 67 6.20 -14.50 15.75
N SER A 68 5.07 -13.86 15.46
CA SER A 68 4.11 -13.44 16.47
C SER A 68 2.73 -13.17 15.87
N ASP A 69 1.70 -13.39 16.67
CA ASP A 69 0.33 -12.97 16.34
C ASP A 69 0.08 -11.49 16.68
N ALA A 70 1.13 -10.71 16.95
CA ALA A 70 1.01 -9.32 17.41
C ALA A 70 0.32 -8.39 16.39
N LEU A 71 0.34 -8.75 15.11
CA LEU A 71 -0.34 -8.03 14.03
C LEU A 71 -1.74 -8.58 13.76
N VAL A 72 -2.00 -9.83 14.14
CA VAL A 72 -3.28 -10.51 13.90
C VAL A 72 -4.08 -10.42 15.19
N SER A 73 -4.92 -9.40 15.31
CA SER A 73 -5.74 -9.17 16.50
C SER A 73 -7.11 -8.64 16.15
N GLY A 74 -8.14 -9.09 16.89
CA GLY A 74 -9.53 -8.72 16.63
C GLY A 74 -10.00 -9.18 15.25
N GLU A 75 -10.56 -8.25 14.48
CA GLU A 75 -11.07 -8.47 13.12
C GLU A 75 -9.95 -8.51 12.05
N VAL A 76 -8.71 -8.15 12.41
CA VAL A 76 -7.58 -8.08 11.46
C VAL A 76 -6.89 -9.45 11.33
N SER A 77 -7.12 -10.10 10.19
CA SER A 77 -6.48 -11.36 9.79
C SER A 77 -5.26 -11.18 8.86
N VAL A 78 -4.47 -12.25 8.68
CA VAL A 78 -3.34 -12.31 7.73
C VAL A 78 -3.76 -11.94 6.29
N ALA A 79 -5.00 -12.29 5.89
CA ALA A 79 -5.50 -11.99 4.55
C ALA A 79 -5.56 -10.47 4.28
N HIS A 80 -5.89 -9.67 5.29
CA HIS A 80 -5.89 -8.21 5.17
C HIS A 80 -4.49 -7.68 4.88
N TYR A 81 -3.47 -8.17 5.58
CA TYR A 81 -2.07 -7.79 5.31
C TYR A 81 -1.60 -8.21 3.93
N VAL A 82 -2.00 -9.39 3.47
CA VAL A 82 -1.71 -9.85 2.10
C VAL A 82 -2.37 -8.93 1.07
N GLY A 83 -3.66 -8.59 1.25
CA GLY A 83 -4.36 -7.63 0.39
C GLY A 83 -3.67 -6.27 0.34
N LEU A 84 -3.22 -5.77 1.50
CA LEU A 84 -2.48 -4.51 1.62
C LEU A 84 -1.14 -4.57 0.88
N MET A 85 -0.38 -5.67 1.02
CA MET A 85 0.89 -5.87 0.31
C MET A 85 0.70 -5.94 -1.21
N VAL A 86 -0.33 -6.64 -1.69
CA VAL A 86 -0.63 -6.72 -3.13
C VAL A 86 -1.04 -5.35 -3.67
N ALA A 87 -1.87 -4.60 -2.94
CA ALA A 87 -2.24 -3.24 -3.33
C ALA A 87 -1.04 -2.28 -3.37
N MET A 88 -0.17 -2.32 -2.35
CA MET A 88 1.07 -1.54 -2.35
C MET A 88 1.98 -1.91 -3.52
N PHE A 89 2.10 -3.20 -3.85
CA PHE A 89 2.87 -3.65 -5.00
C PHE A 89 2.33 -3.07 -6.31
N ILE A 90 1.00 -3.09 -6.52
CA ILE A 90 0.36 -2.49 -7.70
C ILE A 90 0.69 -1.00 -7.80
N LEU A 91 0.61 -0.24 -6.70
CA LEU A 91 0.92 1.19 -6.68
C LEU A 91 2.40 1.47 -6.97
N VAL A 92 3.31 0.69 -6.39
CA VAL A 92 4.75 0.83 -6.60
C VAL A 92 5.14 0.52 -8.04
N VAL A 93 4.56 -0.53 -8.61
CA VAL A 93 4.72 -0.89 -10.02
C VAL A 93 4.17 0.25 -10.88
N GLY A 94 2.94 0.70 -10.63
CA GLY A 94 2.33 1.81 -11.36
C GLY A 94 3.15 3.10 -11.34
N GLY A 95 3.61 3.52 -10.17
CA GLY A 95 4.47 4.69 -10.01
C GLY A 95 5.83 4.54 -10.71
N GLY A 96 6.46 3.37 -10.60
CA GLY A 96 7.72 3.10 -11.31
C GLY A 96 7.56 3.04 -12.83
N LEU A 97 6.43 2.54 -13.33
CA LEU A 97 6.07 2.57 -14.76
C LEU A 97 5.82 4.00 -15.23
N ASP A 98 5.14 4.82 -14.44
CA ASP A 98 4.91 6.23 -14.76
C ASP A 98 6.23 7.02 -14.82
N ASP A 99 7.11 6.85 -13.83
CA ASP A 99 8.44 7.48 -13.80
C ASP A 99 9.27 7.15 -15.05
N LYS A 100 9.17 5.90 -15.54
CA LYS A 100 9.95 5.42 -16.69
C LYS A 100 9.32 5.79 -18.04
N LEU A 101 8.00 5.72 -18.14
CA LEU A 101 7.27 5.82 -19.41
C LEU A 101 6.54 7.16 -19.62
N ASN A 102 6.45 8.02 -18.60
CA ASN A 102 5.62 9.23 -18.58
C ASN A 102 4.20 8.93 -19.12
N LEU A 103 3.44 8.14 -18.36
CA LEU A 103 2.16 7.63 -18.82
C LEU A 103 1.15 8.78 -18.98
N LYS A 104 0.18 8.61 -19.89
CA LYS A 104 -0.96 9.54 -19.96
C LYS A 104 -1.83 9.36 -18.70
N PRO A 105 -2.49 10.42 -18.18
CA PRO A 105 -3.30 10.33 -16.96
C PRO A 105 -4.33 9.19 -16.96
N LYS A 106 -4.93 8.92 -18.13
CA LYS A 106 -5.88 7.81 -18.31
C LYS A 106 -5.31 6.40 -18.06
N TYR A 107 -4.00 6.21 -18.23
CA TYR A 107 -3.34 4.94 -17.95
C TYR A 107 -2.77 4.89 -16.53
N GLN A 108 -2.40 6.05 -15.99
CA GLN A 108 -1.92 6.18 -14.62
C GLN A 108 -2.99 5.81 -13.59
N ILE A 109 -4.26 6.21 -13.83
CA ILE A 109 -5.37 5.94 -12.90
C ILE A 109 -5.76 4.46 -12.80
N ILE A 110 -5.30 3.61 -13.72
CA ILE A 110 -5.59 2.17 -13.70
C ILE A 110 -4.98 1.51 -12.46
N PHE A 111 -3.75 1.87 -12.09
CA PHE A 111 -3.07 1.23 -10.96
C PHE A 111 -3.74 1.53 -9.62
N PRO A 112 -4.12 2.78 -9.31
CA PRO A 112 -4.81 3.06 -8.07
C PRO A 112 -6.23 2.48 -8.00
N ILE A 113 -6.97 2.42 -9.12
CA ILE A 113 -8.26 1.71 -9.19
C ILE A 113 -8.06 0.23 -8.83
N LEU A 114 -7.08 -0.44 -9.45
CA LEU A 114 -6.78 -1.85 -9.15
C LEU A 114 -6.36 -2.04 -7.69
N ALA A 115 -5.53 -1.15 -7.16
CA ALA A 115 -5.11 -1.21 -5.76
C ALA A 115 -6.30 -1.05 -4.79
N ALA A 116 -7.21 -0.11 -5.05
CA ALA A 116 -8.41 0.09 -4.23
C ALA A 116 -9.32 -1.15 -4.24
N LEU A 117 -9.53 -1.76 -5.41
CA LEU A 117 -10.32 -2.99 -5.53
C LEU A 117 -9.68 -4.16 -4.77
N VAL A 118 -8.35 -4.29 -4.79
CA VAL A 118 -7.64 -5.33 -4.03
C VAL A 118 -7.76 -5.12 -2.52
N VAL A 119 -7.65 -3.88 -2.05
CA VAL A 119 -7.83 -3.54 -0.63
C VAL A 119 -9.23 -3.93 -0.15
N ILE A 120 -10.25 -3.50 -0.88
CA ILE A 120 -11.66 -3.83 -0.59
C ILE A 120 -11.87 -5.35 -0.63
N GLY A 121 -11.40 -6.02 -1.69
CA GLY A 121 -11.50 -7.48 -1.80
C GLY A 121 -10.72 -8.23 -0.71
N GLY A 122 -9.70 -7.61 -0.11
CA GLY A 122 -8.99 -8.14 1.04
C GLY A 122 -9.74 -8.02 2.38
N GLY A 123 -10.95 -7.44 2.37
CA GLY A 123 -11.77 -7.22 3.56
C GLY A 123 -11.49 -5.89 4.27
N LEU A 124 -10.70 -4.98 3.68
CA LEU A 124 -10.39 -3.67 4.27
C LEU A 124 -11.49 -2.64 3.94
N GLY A 125 -12.74 -3.01 4.20
CA GLY A 125 -13.92 -2.16 4.07
C GLY A 125 -14.26 -1.41 5.35
N VAL A 126 -15.18 -0.45 5.26
CA VAL A 126 -15.73 0.23 6.45
C VAL A 126 -17.06 -0.42 6.80
N GLU A 127 -17.03 -1.16 7.89
CA GLU A 127 -18.20 -1.85 8.45
C GLU A 127 -19.11 -0.92 9.24
N LYS A 128 -18.51 0.02 9.98
CA LYS A 128 -19.17 0.80 11.02
C LYS A 128 -18.67 2.24 10.94
N LEU A 129 -19.59 3.19 10.95
CA LEU A 129 -19.28 4.62 11.00
C LEU A 129 -19.82 5.20 12.31
N THR A 130 -18.91 5.59 13.20
CA THR A 130 -19.27 6.22 14.47
C THR A 130 -19.57 7.69 14.27
N ASN A 131 -20.71 8.16 14.79
CA ASN A 131 -21.08 9.56 14.76
C ASN A 131 -20.47 10.31 15.97
N PRO A 132 -19.72 11.41 15.77
CA PRO A 132 -19.17 12.20 16.87
C PRO A 132 -20.24 12.81 17.79
N PHE A 133 -21.49 12.94 17.32
CA PHE A 133 -22.63 13.39 18.13
C PHE A 133 -23.41 12.24 18.79
N GLY A 134 -22.92 11.00 18.68
CA GLY A 134 -23.51 9.80 19.27
C GLY A 134 -24.16 8.87 18.24
N GLY A 135 -24.09 7.57 18.52
CA GLY A 135 -24.61 6.50 17.67
C GLY A 135 -23.56 5.87 16.74
N VAL A 136 -23.88 4.68 16.23
CA VAL A 136 -23.05 3.93 15.26
C VAL A 136 -23.95 3.57 14.08
N PHE A 137 -23.51 3.94 12.87
CA PHE A 137 -24.14 3.50 11.63
C PHE A 137 -23.44 2.23 11.15
N TYR A 138 -24.17 1.12 11.12
CA TYR A 138 -23.69 -0.12 10.53
C TYR A 138 -23.87 -0.04 9.02
N LEU A 139 -22.77 -0.14 8.29
CA LEU A 139 -22.67 -0.04 6.84
C LEU A 139 -22.60 -1.41 6.15
N GLU A 140 -22.61 -2.50 6.92
CA GLU A 140 -22.77 -3.88 6.45
C GLU A 140 -24.24 -4.24 6.20
N ALA A 141 -25.02 -3.34 5.60
CA ALA A 141 -26.45 -3.59 5.40
C ALA A 141 -26.69 -4.82 4.50
N TYR A 142 -25.82 -5.03 3.51
CA TYR A 142 -25.84 -6.18 2.62
C TYR A 142 -24.41 -6.63 2.30
N THR A 143 -24.07 -7.87 2.68
CA THR A 143 -22.81 -8.53 2.30
C THR A 143 -23.08 -9.58 1.24
N TRP A 144 -22.30 -9.55 0.16
CA TRP A 144 -22.35 -10.54 -0.90
C TRP A 144 -21.01 -11.23 -1.03
N ASP A 145 -20.99 -12.54 -0.80
CA ASP A 145 -19.82 -13.38 -1.08
C ASP A 145 -19.61 -13.44 -2.59
N LEU A 146 -18.52 -12.86 -3.07
CA LEU A 146 -18.17 -12.84 -4.49
C LEU A 146 -17.49 -14.15 -4.90
N PHE A 147 -16.38 -14.48 -4.23
CA PHE A 147 -15.62 -15.70 -4.50
C PHE A 147 -14.70 -16.06 -3.33
N LYS A 148 -14.24 -17.32 -3.29
CA LYS A 148 -13.29 -17.80 -2.29
C LYS A 148 -11.88 -17.84 -2.87
N LEU A 149 -10.93 -17.25 -2.16
CA LEU A 149 -9.51 -17.33 -2.45
C LEU A 149 -8.83 -18.16 -1.34
N GLY A 150 -8.82 -19.48 -1.52
CA GLY A 150 -8.33 -20.41 -0.50
C GLY A 150 -9.25 -20.39 0.74
N ALA A 151 -8.70 -19.97 1.88
CA ALA A 151 -9.43 -19.87 3.15
C ALA A 151 -10.13 -18.52 3.36
N HIS A 152 -9.88 -17.52 2.49
CA HIS A 152 -10.49 -16.19 2.58
C HIS A 152 -11.68 -16.09 1.62
N THR A 153 -12.79 -15.54 2.09
CA THR A 153 -13.95 -15.22 1.24
C THR A 153 -13.88 -13.74 0.90
N VAL A 154 -13.75 -13.44 -0.39
CA VAL A 154 -13.87 -12.09 -0.90
C VAL A 154 -15.35 -11.75 -0.91
N ALA A 155 -15.76 -10.88 0.01
CA ALA A 155 -17.11 -10.36 0.13
C ALA A 155 -17.14 -8.88 -0.26
N PHE A 156 -18.30 -8.44 -0.73
CA PHE A 156 -18.59 -7.03 -0.98
C PHE A 156 -19.69 -6.55 -0.04
N SER A 157 -19.40 -5.46 0.68
CA SER A 157 -20.26 -4.86 1.70
C SER A 157 -20.87 -3.56 1.20
N TRP A 158 -22.17 -3.58 0.93
CA TRP A 158 -22.93 -2.38 0.53
C TRP A 158 -23.53 -1.66 1.75
N PRO A 159 -23.40 -0.32 1.86
CA PRO A 159 -22.69 0.61 0.97
C PRO A 159 -21.23 0.89 1.36
N GLY A 160 -20.72 0.28 2.44
CA GLY A 160 -19.41 0.58 3.01
C GLY A 160 -18.25 0.56 2.01
N ASP A 161 -18.18 -0.45 1.16
CA ASP A 161 -17.08 -0.63 0.19
C ASP A 161 -17.08 0.44 -0.90
N ILE A 162 -18.26 0.93 -1.30
CA ILE A 162 -18.36 2.03 -2.27
C ILE A 162 -17.86 3.33 -1.65
N ILE A 163 -18.18 3.58 -0.38
CA ILE A 163 -17.70 4.76 0.33
C ILE A 163 -16.17 4.72 0.41
N VAL A 164 -15.59 3.57 0.79
CA VAL A 164 -14.13 3.38 0.82
C VAL A 164 -13.52 3.55 -0.55
N PHE A 165 -14.11 2.96 -1.60
CA PHE A 165 -13.61 3.10 -2.96
C PHE A 165 -13.58 4.57 -3.41
N ILE A 166 -14.69 5.30 -3.23
CA ILE A 166 -14.79 6.71 -3.58
C ILE A 166 -13.79 7.53 -2.76
N TRP A 167 -13.64 7.23 -1.48
CA TRP A 167 -12.69 7.91 -0.61
C TRP A 167 -11.24 7.68 -1.03
N LEU A 168 -10.84 6.43 -1.28
CA LEU A 168 -9.50 6.09 -1.77
C LEU A 168 -9.23 6.77 -3.10
N MET A 169 -10.16 6.69 -4.05
CA MET A 169 -10.03 7.33 -5.35
C MET A 169 -10.00 8.86 -5.29
N GLY A 170 -10.73 9.47 -4.33
CA GLY A 170 -10.76 10.92 -4.14
C GLY A 170 -9.49 11.50 -3.50
N MET A 171 -8.65 10.66 -2.89
CA MET A 171 -7.35 11.07 -2.31
C MET A 171 -6.18 11.07 -3.31
N MET A 172 -6.38 10.49 -4.51
CA MET A 172 -5.35 10.33 -5.53
C MET A 172 -5.37 11.47 -6.55
#